data_AF-A0A967WFS2-F1
#
_entry.id   AF-A0A967WFS2-F1
#
_cell.length_a   1.000
_cell.length_b   1.000
_cell.length_c   1.000
_cell.angle_alpha   90.00
_cell.angle_beta   90.00
_cell.angle_gamma   90.00
#
_symmetry.space_group_name_H-M   'P 1'
#
loop_
_entity.id
_entity.type
_entity.pdbx_description
1 polymer ?
#
loop_
_entity_poly.entity_id
_entity_poly.type
_entity_poly.pdbx_seq_one_letter_code
_entity_poly.pdbx_strand_id
1 'polypeptide(L)'
;FGPGLSAPLIEEALKGILVLLLFLGLRREFDGPLDGIVYGALVGLGFAVSENAAYMIEEGFRQHFLTRILLRGLAGHATYTALTGLGLGIARAVQKRSQVPGTATAGTSQHRTAVALGPIVGFVLAVAAHMIWNRLSGIFATGWWGFIRGIVVLNLPFVAVVGLGLWLSLQQEDEVVLQYLPADMYDEVSYTSRPDFATARARYQARRRAARTIGRPKARLVHNLQRTLIEIAFWLRYAAREKLDASTIPELARLRNAVAELRGKITEASQMGQ
;
A
#
# COMPACT_ATOMS: atom_id res chain seq x y z
N PHE A 1 13.40 -6.45 34.50
CA PHE A 1 13.45 -5.31 33.56
C PHE A 1 12.14 -4.55 33.66
N GLY A 2 12.18 -3.24 33.98
CA GLY A 2 10.96 -2.48 34.27
C GLY A 2 10.01 -2.42 33.05
N PRO A 3 8.68 -2.55 33.22
CA PRO A 3 7.77 -2.82 32.11
C PRO A 3 7.48 -1.61 31.18
N GLY A 4 8.03 -0.44 31.47
CA GLY A 4 7.53 0.81 30.88
C GLY A 4 8.16 1.24 29.55
N LEU A 5 9.46 1.03 29.36
CA LEU A 5 10.21 1.68 28.26
C LEU A 5 11.15 0.73 27.49
N SER A 6 11.81 -0.23 28.18
CA SER A 6 12.78 -1.11 27.52
C SER A 6 12.14 -2.21 26.67
N ALA A 7 10.94 -2.67 27.05
CA ALA A 7 10.25 -3.74 26.34
C ALA A 7 9.85 -3.32 24.90
N PRO A 8 9.17 -2.17 24.68
CA PRO A 8 8.85 -1.71 23.31
C PRO A 8 10.09 -1.51 22.43
N LEU A 9 11.18 -0.99 23.01
CA LEU A 9 12.42 -0.74 22.28
C LEU A 9 13.03 -2.05 21.76
N ILE A 10 13.18 -3.05 22.63
CA ILE A 10 13.76 -4.35 22.26
C ILE A 10 12.86 -5.05 21.24
N GLU A 11 11.56 -5.02 21.45
CA GLU A 11 10.60 -5.68 20.58
C GLU A 11 10.57 -5.07 19.17
N GLU A 12 10.47 -3.74 19.06
CA GLU A 12 10.53 -3.08 17.76
C GLU A 12 11.92 -3.18 17.12
N ALA A 13 13.00 -3.32 17.91
CA ALA A 13 14.34 -3.56 17.36
C ALA A 13 14.42 -4.94 16.68
N LEU A 14 13.89 -5.99 17.33
CA LEU A 14 13.84 -7.33 16.76
C LEU A 14 12.97 -7.39 15.50
N LYS A 15 11.79 -6.75 15.53
CA LYS A 15 10.93 -6.60 14.35
C LYS A 15 11.64 -5.82 13.25
N GLY A 16 12.29 -4.71 13.60
CA GLY A 16 13.03 -3.86 12.68
C GLY A 16 14.19 -4.59 12.00
N ILE A 17 14.90 -5.45 12.74
CA ILE A 17 15.92 -6.35 12.16
C ILE A 17 15.27 -7.29 11.13
N LEU A 18 14.11 -7.88 11.43
CA LEU A 18 13.40 -8.72 10.47
C LEU A 18 13.00 -7.96 9.20
N VAL A 19 12.47 -6.74 9.34
CA VAL A 19 12.16 -5.87 8.19
C VAL A 19 13.44 -5.54 7.41
N LEU A 20 14.55 -5.26 8.10
CA LEU A 20 15.84 -5.02 7.46
C LEU A 20 16.34 -6.25 6.70
N LEU A 21 16.19 -7.45 7.25
CA LEU A 21 16.53 -8.69 6.55
C LEU A 21 15.68 -8.88 5.29
N LEU A 22 14.36 -8.62 5.35
CA LEU A 22 13.50 -8.62 4.17
C LEU A 22 13.94 -7.56 3.15
N PHE A 23 14.25 -6.35 3.61
CA PHE A 23 14.77 -5.28 2.75
C PHE A 23 16.07 -5.68 2.03
N LEU A 24 16.98 -6.38 2.72
CA LEU A 24 18.25 -6.83 2.16
C LEU A 24 18.13 -8.11 1.31
N GLY A 25 17.21 -9.00 1.63
CA GLY A 25 16.99 -10.28 0.93
C GLY A 25 16.07 -10.15 -0.28
N LEU A 26 15.05 -9.30 -0.21
CA LEU A 26 14.02 -9.10 -1.25
C LEU A 26 14.22 -7.77 -1.99
N ARG A 27 15.46 -7.35 -2.25
CA ARG A 27 15.79 -6.04 -2.86
C ARG A 27 15.11 -5.76 -4.20
N ARG A 28 14.67 -6.81 -4.92
CA ARG A 28 13.92 -6.70 -6.18
C ARG A 28 12.45 -6.38 -5.96
N GLU A 29 11.86 -6.87 -4.89
CA GLU A 29 10.47 -6.65 -4.50
C GLU A 29 10.29 -5.39 -3.62
N PHE A 30 11.36 -4.96 -2.95
CA PHE A 30 11.35 -3.78 -2.11
C PHE A 30 11.75 -2.54 -2.94
N ASP A 31 10.74 -1.87 -3.51
CA ASP A 31 10.92 -0.80 -4.49
C ASP A 31 10.70 0.59 -3.91
N GLY A 32 9.81 0.74 -2.92
CA GLY A 32 9.49 2.06 -2.38
C GLY A 32 8.71 2.05 -1.06
N PRO A 33 8.12 3.22 -0.70
CA PRO A 33 7.40 3.43 0.55
C PRO A 33 6.24 2.45 0.78
N LEU A 34 5.48 2.12 -0.27
CA LEU A 34 4.35 1.20 -0.18
C LEU A 34 4.79 -0.21 0.21
N ASP A 35 5.81 -0.75 -0.46
CA ASP A 35 6.36 -2.07 -0.14
C ASP A 35 6.91 -2.09 1.29
N GLY A 36 7.57 -1.00 1.70
CA GLY A 36 8.02 -0.82 3.06
C GLY A 36 6.90 -0.91 4.09
N ILE A 37 5.79 -0.20 3.89
CA ILE A 37 4.59 -0.30 4.74
C ILE A 37 4.08 -1.74 4.79
N VAL A 38 3.95 -2.40 3.62
CA VAL A 38 3.42 -3.77 3.52
C VAL A 38 4.32 -4.77 4.26
N TYR A 39 5.61 -4.80 3.97
CA TYR A 39 6.55 -5.73 4.62
C TYR A 39 6.69 -5.44 6.12
N GLY A 40 6.72 -4.17 6.51
CA GLY A 40 6.72 -3.78 7.92
C GLY A 40 5.45 -4.26 8.64
N ALA A 41 4.28 -4.04 8.04
CA ALA A 41 3.02 -4.51 8.60
C ALA A 41 2.97 -6.04 8.71
N LEU A 42 3.46 -6.78 7.70
CA LEU A 42 3.50 -8.24 7.72
C LEU A 42 4.38 -8.78 8.87
N VAL A 43 5.56 -8.18 9.09
CA VAL A 43 6.42 -8.54 10.23
C VAL A 43 5.70 -8.24 11.55
N GLY A 44 5.10 -7.05 11.68
CA GLY A 44 4.34 -6.67 12.87
C GLY A 44 3.19 -7.65 13.16
N LEU A 45 2.42 -8.04 12.14
CA LEU A 45 1.35 -9.03 12.26
C LEU A 45 1.87 -10.41 12.68
N GLY A 46 2.99 -10.86 12.13
CA GLY A 46 3.61 -12.13 12.52
C GLY A 46 4.02 -12.16 13.99
N PHE A 47 4.57 -11.05 14.50
CA PHE A 47 4.86 -10.89 15.92
C PHE A 47 3.59 -10.85 16.76
N ALA A 48 2.55 -10.12 16.34
CA ALA A 48 1.29 -10.08 17.05
C ALA A 48 0.66 -11.47 17.21
N VAL A 49 0.69 -12.29 16.16
CA VAL A 49 0.20 -13.67 16.21
C VAL A 49 1.03 -14.50 17.20
N SER A 50 2.36 -14.39 17.13
CA SER A 50 3.28 -15.13 18.00
C SER A 50 3.11 -14.74 19.48
N GLU A 51 3.03 -13.44 19.76
CA GLU A 51 2.80 -12.90 21.10
C GLU A 51 1.43 -13.33 21.63
N ASN A 52 0.36 -13.15 20.84
CA ASN A 52 -0.98 -13.58 21.23
C ASN A 52 -1.05 -15.08 21.53
N ALA A 53 -0.39 -15.93 20.74
CA ALA A 53 -0.36 -17.37 20.96
C ALA A 53 0.34 -17.73 22.28
N ALA A 54 1.52 -17.16 22.55
CA ALA A 54 2.26 -17.38 23.79
C ALA A 54 1.42 -17.00 25.03
N TYR A 55 0.81 -15.81 25.00
CA TYR A 55 -0.07 -15.37 26.09
C TYR A 55 -1.32 -16.23 26.27
N MET A 56 -1.92 -16.75 25.19
CA MET A 56 -3.08 -17.65 25.29
C MET A 56 -2.70 -18.99 25.93
N ILE A 57 -1.48 -19.48 25.71
CA ILE A 57 -0.95 -20.70 26.32
C ILE A 57 -0.66 -20.46 27.81
N GLU A 58 -0.08 -19.32 28.17
CA GLU A 58 0.34 -19.01 29.54
C GLU A 58 -0.81 -18.54 30.45
N GLU A 59 -1.67 -17.65 29.97
CA GLU A 59 -2.70 -16.97 30.78
C GLU A 59 -4.13 -17.49 30.51
N GLY A 60 -4.30 -18.35 29.51
CA GLY A 60 -5.57 -18.99 29.16
C GLY A 60 -6.39 -18.25 28.09
N PHE A 61 -6.90 -19.02 27.14
CA PHE A 61 -7.57 -18.53 25.93
C PHE A 61 -8.76 -17.59 26.21
N ARG A 62 -9.70 -18.01 27.07
CA ARG A 62 -11.00 -17.31 27.25
C ARG A 62 -10.87 -15.92 27.86
N GLN A 63 -9.87 -15.71 28.70
CA GLN A 63 -9.73 -14.49 29.49
C GLN A 63 -9.04 -13.36 28.70
N HIS A 64 -8.22 -13.71 27.71
CA HIS A 64 -7.35 -12.76 27.03
C HIS A 64 -7.58 -12.64 25.52
N PHE A 65 -8.36 -13.55 24.90
CA PHE A 65 -8.58 -13.53 23.44
C PHE A 65 -9.18 -12.21 22.93
N LEU A 66 -10.30 -11.77 23.51
CA LEU A 66 -11.04 -10.62 23.00
C LEU A 66 -10.31 -9.29 23.24
N THR A 67 -9.75 -9.12 24.43
CA THR A 67 -8.97 -7.93 24.81
C THR A 67 -7.67 -7.87 24.01
N ARG A 68 -6.96 -8.99 23.83
CA ARG A 68 -5.73 -9.00 23.03
C ARG A 68 -5.99 -8.77 21.56
N ILE A 69 -6.99 -9.39 20.95
CA ILE A 69 -7.19 -9.25 19.49
C ILE A 69 -7.78 -7.87 19.15
N LEU A 70 -8.79 -7.40 19.90
CA LEU A 70 -9.53 -6.19 19.55
C LEU A 70 -8.89 -4.90 20.07
N LEU A 71 -8.33 -4.91 21.28
CA LEU A 71 -7.51 -3.78 21.73
C LEU A 71 -6.09 -3.95 21.22
N ARG A 72 -5.37 -4.98 21.68
CA ARG A 72 -3.89 -4.95 21.69
C ARG A 72 -3.17 -5.43 20.42
N GLY A 73 -3.82 -6.25 19.59
CA GLY A 73 -3.12 -7.34 18.91
C GLY A 73 -2.61 -6.99 17.53
N LEU A 74 -3.47 -6.98 16.52
CA LEU A 74 -3.00 -7.03 15.14
C LEU A 74 -2.74 -5.64 14.55
N ALA A 75 -3.65 -4.70 14.76
CA ALA A 75 -3.58 -3.38 14.16
C ALA A 75 -2.41 -2.54 14.71
N GLY A 76 -2.20 -2.54 16.04
CA GLY A 76 -1.10 -1.80 16.67
C GLY A 76 0.26 -2.27 16.19
N HIS A 77 0.54 -3.58 16.33
CA HIS A 77 1.81 -4.18 15.91
C HIS A 77 2.09 -3.98 14.42
N ALA A 78 1.08 -4.15 13.56
CA ALA A 78 1.20 -3.88 12.13
C ALA A 78 1.57 -2.42 11.87
N THR A 79 0.94 -1.49 12.58
CA THR A 79 1.15 -0.04 12.41
C THR A 79 2.58 0.36 12.78
N TYR A 80 3.08 -0.06 13.95
CA TYR A 80 4.39 0.39 14.42
C TYR A 80 5.49 -0.09 13.49
N THR A 81 5.48 -1.38 13.19
CA THR A 81 6.52 -1.97 12.34
C THR A 81 6.40 -1.50 10.89
N ALA A 82 5.21 -1.15 10.42
CA ALA A 82 5.03 -0.46 9.14
C ALA A 82 5.75 0.90 9.08
N LEU A 83 5.94 1.62 10.19
CA LEU A 83 6.71 2.88 10.22
C LEU A 83 8.21 2.63 9.99
N THR A 84 8.75 1.55 10.57
CA THR A 84 10.12 1.11 10.29
C THR A 84 10.29 0.75 8.81
N GLY A 85 9.34 -0.02 8.27
CA GLY A 85 9.33 -0.39 6.86
C GLY A 85 9.18 0.81 5.92
N LEU A 86 8.32 1.78 6.25
CA LEU A 86 8.17 3.05 5.53
C LEU A 86 9.50 3.82 5.46
N GLY A 87 10.23 3.90 6.57
CA GLY A 87 11.55 4.53 6.63
C GLY A 87 12.56 3.90 5.66
N LEU A 88 12.59 2.56 5.59
CA LEU A 88 13.40 1.81 4.63
C LEU A 88 12.91 2.03 3.19
N GLY A 89 11.60 2.08 2.96
CA GLY A 89 10.98 2.35 1.65
C GLY A 89 11.30 3.73 1.08
N ILE A 90 11.30 4.75 1.93
CA ILE A 90 11.71 6.11 1.55
C ILE A 90 13.19 6.12 1.18
N ALA A 91 14.05 5.52 2.00
CA ALA A 91 15.49 5.44 1.71
C ALA A 91 15.76 4.73 0.37
N ARG A 92 15.02 3.65 0.08
CA ARG A 92 15.10 2.90 -1.17
C ARG A 92 14.68 3.73 -2.39
N ALA A 93 13.55 4.42 -2.30
CA ALA A 93 13.05 5.24 -3.39
C ALA A 93 14.01 6.40 -3.72
N VAL A 94 14.57 7.05 -2.69
CA VAL A 94 15.60 8.09 -2.86
C VAL A 94 16.85 7.53 -3.53
N GLN A 95 17.30 6.35 -3.12
CA GLN A 95 18.46 5.68 -3.72
C GLN A 95 18.22 5.35 -5.20
N LYS A 96 17.05 4.80 -5.56
CA LYS A 96 16.72 4.48 -6.96
C LYS A 96 16.62 5.73 -7.83
N ARG A 97 16.01 6.80 -7.31
CA ARG A 97 15.88 8.06 -8.05
C ARG A 97 17.23 8.65 -8.43
N SER A 98 18.24 8.52 -7.56
CA SER A 98 19.61 8.98 -7.85
C SER A 98 20.38 8.13 -8.87
N GLN A 99 19.90 6.94 -9.22
CA GLN A 99 20.53 6.10 -10.23
C GLN A 99 20.06 6.43 -11.66
N VAL A 100 19.09 7.34 -11.80
CA VAL A 100 18.60 7.80 -13.11
C VAL A 100 19.57 8.86 -13.66
N PRO A 101 20.23 8.62 -14.81
CA PRO A 101 21.13 9.59 -15.43
C PRO A 101 20.40 10.91 -15.70
N GLY A 102 21.00 12.05 -15.31
CA GLY A 102 20.44 13.39 -15.55
C GLY A 102 19.57 13.97 -14.43
N THR A 103 19.26 13.22 -13.36
CA THR A 103 18.67 13.82 -12.16
C THR A 103 19.77 14.37 -11.24
N ALA A 104 19.80 15.69 -11.04
CA ALA A 104 20.81 16.41 -10.24
C ALA A 104 20.75 16.13 -8.71
N THR A 105 20.15 15.02 -8.28
CA THR A 105 19.94 14.68 -6.87
C THR A 105 20.93 13.65 -6.34
N ALA A 106 21.69 12.97 -7.22
CA ALA A 106 22.75 12.06 -6.81
C ALA A 106 23.89 12.82 -6.13
N GLY A 107 24.09 12.60 -4.82
CA GLY A 107 25.21 13.18 -4.07
C GLY A 107 24.90 14.49 -3.34
N THR A 108 23.67 15.00 -3.37
CA THR A 108 23.27 16.15 -2.53
C THR A 108 23.26 15.77 -1.05
N SER A 109 23.49 16.73 -0.14
CA SER A 109 23.39 16.52 1.30
C SER A 109 22.00 15.97 1.68
N GLN A 110 20.95 16.45 1.03
CA GLN A 110 19.56 16.01 1.21
C GLN A 110 19.32 14.54 0.79
N HIS A 111 20.04 14.05 -0.22
CA HIS A 111 20.00 12.64 -0.63
C HIS A 111 20.65 11.74 0.42
N ARG A 112 21.84 12.13 0.91
CA ARG A 112 22.57 11.38 1.93
C ARG A 112 21.82 11.35 3.27
N THR A 113 21.21 12.47 3.65
CA THR A 113 20.39 12.54 4.88
C THR A 113 19.13 11.70 4.77
N ALA A 114 18.39 11.74 3.65
CA ALA A 114 17.18 10.95 3.51
C ALA A 114 17.45 9.43 3.51
N VAL A 115 18.54 8.97 2.88
CA VAL A 115 18.93 7.55 2.86
C VAL A 115 19.41 7.08 4.24
N ALA A 116 20.17 7.91 4.96
CA ALA A 116 20.69 7.55 6.29
C ALA A 116 19.64 7.69 7.40
N LEU A 117 18.84 8.77 7.38
CA LEU A 117 17.89 9.09 8.44
C LEU A 117 16.54 8.40 8.25
N GLY A 118 16.12 8.07 7.03
CA GLY A 118 14.83 7.41 6.76
C GLY A 118 14.58 6.19 7.64
N PRO A 119 15.50 5.20 7.69
CA PRO A 119 15.34 4.02 8.54
C PRO A 119 15.36 4.36 10.03
N ILE A 120 16.21 5.30 10.45
CA ILE A 120 16.34 5.72 11.85
C ILE A 120 15.05 6.40 12.32
N VAL A 121 14.53 7.35 11.54
CA VAL A 121 13.28 8.04 11.83
C VAL A 121 12.12 7.05 11.85
N GLY A 122 12.02 6.15 10.87
CA GLY A 122 11.00 5.11 10.83
C GLY A 122 11.00 4.23 12.09
N PHE A 123 12.20 3.80 12.51
CA PHE A 123 12.37 3.00 13.73
C PHE A 123 12.00 3.79 15.01
N VAL A 124 12.48 5.03 15.14
CA VAL A 124 12.16 5.88 16.30
C VAL A 124 10.64 6.13 16.39
N LEU A 125 9.98 6.37 15.26
CA LEU A 125 8.53 6.52 15.21
C LEU A 125 7.80 5.22 15.58
N ALA A 126 8.30 4.06 15.16
CA ALA A 126 7.76 2.76 15.55
C ALA A 126 7.81 2.55 17.07
N VAL A 127 8.98 2.76 17.67
CA VAL A 127 9.19 2.64 19.11
C VAL A 127 8.30 3.63 19.86
N ALA A 128 8.26 4.89 19.45
CA ALA A 128 7.43 5.91 20.07
C ALA A 128 5.94 5.56 19.99
N ALA A 129 5.45 5.10 18.84
CA ALA A 129 4.07 4.69 18.65
C ALA A 129 3.70 3.49 19.55
N HIS A 130 4.60 2.50 19.67
CA HIS A 130 4.40 1.36 20.57
C HIS A 130 4.37 1.82 22.04
N MET A 131 5.30 2.67 22.47
CA MET A 131 5.31 3.21 23.84
C MET A 131 4.04 4.01 24.17
N ILE A 132 3.60 4.87 23.26
CA ILE A 132 2.37 5.65 23.39
C ILE A 132 1.17 4.71 23.52
N TRP A 133 1.10 3.68 22.68
CA TRP A 133 0.04 2.68 22.77
C TRP A 133 0.02 1.97 24.12
N ASN A 134 1.16 1.49 24.61
CA ASN A 134 1.24 0.82 25.92
C ASN A 134 0.76 1.75 27.03
N ARG A 135 1.10 3.04 26.97
CA ARG A 135 0.62 4.03 27.93
C ARG A 135 -0.88 4.25 27.83
N LEU A 136 -1.42 4.44 26.62
CA LEU A 136 -2.82 4.76 26.41
C LEU A 136 -3.75 3.56 26.67
N SER A 137 -3.31 2.34 26.33
CA SER A 137 -4.10 1.12 26.54
C SER A 137 -4.46 0.90 28.01
N GLY A 138 -3.56 1.22 28.94
CA GLY A 138 -3.83 1.18 30.38
C GLY A 138 -4.90 2.20 30.83
N ILE A 139 -4.99 3.35 30.17
CA ILE A 139 -6.00 4.38 30.46
C ILE A 139 -7.38 3.92 29.97
N PHE A 140 -7.44 3.23 28.83
CA PHE A 140 -8.69 2.73 28.25
C PHE A 140 -9.15 1.38 28.81
N ALA A 141 -8.38 0.75 29.70
CA ALA A 141 -8.70 -0.57 30.26
C ALA A 141 -9.83 -0.55 31.33
N THR A 142 -10.33 0.62 31.73
CA THR A 142 -11.33 0.74 32.80
C THR A 142 -12.77 0.83 32.27
N GLY A 143 -13.57 -0.19 32.56
CA GLY A 143 -15.01 -0.21 32.30
C GLY A 143 -15.40 -0.31 30.81
N TRP A 144 -16.68 -0.56 30.55
CA TRP A 144 -17.21 -0.81 29.20
C TRP A 144 -16.98 0.36 28.23
N TRP A 145 -17.19 1.60 28.70
CA TRP A 145 -17.00 2.79 27.87
C TRP A 145 -15.53 3.10 27.60
N GLY A 146 -14.63 2.80 28.55
CA GLY A 146 -13.19 2.90 28.34
C GLY A 146 -12.73 1.93 27.26
N PHE A 147 -13.21 0.69 27.33
CA PHE A 147 -12.93 -0.37 26.36
C PHE A 147 -13.33 0.04 24.93
N ILE A 148 -14.56 0.53 24.73
CA ILE A 148 -15.03 0.97 23.39
C ILE A 148 -14.21 2.16 22.87
N ARG A 149 -13.95 3.17 23.71
CA ARG A 149 -13.12 4.32 23.33
C ARG A 149 -11.70 3.89 22.97
N GLY A 150 -11.14 2.93 23.71
CA GLY A 150 -9.85 2.32 23.43
C GLY A 150 -9.81 1.70 22.05
N ILE A 151 -10.81 0.88 21.68
CA ILE A 151 -10.88 0.30 20.34
C ILE A 151 -10.88 1.39 19.27
N VAL A 152 -11.71 2.42 19.40
CA VAL A 152 -11.81 3.48 18.37
C VAL A 152 -10.51 4.28 18.29
N VAL A 153 -10.08 4.89 19.40
CA VAL A 153 -8.96 5.84 19.42
C VAL A 153 -7.65 5.17 19.08
N LEU A 154 -7.39 4.01 19.69
CA LEU A 154 -6.10 3.37 19.54
C LEU A 154 -5.92 2.80 18.13
N ASN A 155 -6.99 2.41 17.41
CA ASN A 155 -6.91 1.93 16.03
C ASN A 155 -6.83 3.04 14.97
N LEU A 156 -6.98 4.33 15.31
CA LEU A 156 -6.89 5.43 14.33
C LEU A 156 -5.54 5.49 13.60
N PRO A 157 -4.37 5.30 14.25
CA PRO A 157 -3.08 5.22 13.56
C PRO A 157 -3.01 4.08 12.54
N PHE A 158 -3.64 2.93 12.82
CA PHE A 158 -3.73 1.83 11.85
C PHE A 158 -4.54 2.25 10.62
N VAL A 159 -5.70 2.86 10.83
CA VAL A 159 -6.52 3.41 9.74
C VAL A 159 -5.72 4.45 8.94
N ALA A 160 -4.93 5.29 9.61
CA ALA A 160 -4.08 6.28 8.96
C ALA A 160 -2.97 5.64 8.11
N VAL A 161 -2.29 4.59 8.60
CA VAL A 161 -1.27 3.86 7.82
C VAL A 161 -1.89 3.12 6.63
N VAL A 162 -3.06 2.48 6.81
CA VAL A 162 -3.80 1.88 5.68
C VAL A 162 -4.21 2.94 4.67
N GLY A 163 -4.75 4.07 5.13
CA GLY A 163 -5.13 5.21 4.28
C GLY A 163 -3.94 5.78 3.52
N LEU A 164 -2.78 5.91 4.17
CA LEU A 164 -1.52 6.31 3.55
C LEU A 164 -1.06 5.30 2.49
N GLY A 165 -1.08 4.00 2.80
CA GLY A 165 -0.73 2.94 1.87
C GLY A 165 -1.65 2.92 0.64
N LEU A 166 -2.96 3.04 0.84
CA LEU A 166 -3.93 3.16 -0.25
C LEU A 166 -3.66 4.42 -1.09
N TRP A 167 -3.42 5.56 -0.45
CA TRP A 167 -3.10 6.80 -1.16
C TRP A 167 -1.83 6.65 -2.01
N LEU A 168 -0.75 6.10 -1.44
CA LEU A 168 0.49 5.82 -2.16
C LEU A 168 0.28 4.84 -3.32
N SER A 169 -0.53 3.78 -3.11
CA SER A 169 -0.89 2.83 -4.17
C SER A 169 -1.62 3.50 -5.32
N LEU A 170 -2.54 4.43 -5.04
CA LEU A 170 -3.24 5.18 -6.08
C LEU A 170 -2.29 6.12 -6.84
N GLN A 171 -1.37 6.80 -6.15
CA GLN A 171 -0.36 7.64 -6.80
C GLN A 171 0.56 6.81 -7.71
N GLN A 172 0.97 5.62 -7.25
CA GLN A 172 1.80 4.71 -8.04
C GLN A 172 1.05 4.22 -9.27
N GLU A 173 -0.22 3.82 -9.15
CA GLU A 173 -1.05 3.41 -10.28
C GLU A 173 -1.16 4.53 -11.32
N ASP A 174 -1.39 5.78 -10.88
CA ASP A 174 -1.51 6.94 -11.76
C ASP A 174 -0.19 7.21 -12.52
N GLU A 175 0.96 7.14 -11.84
CA GLU A 175 2.28 7.28 -12.46
C GLU A 175 2.54 6.17 -13.50
N VAL A 176 2.22 4.92 -13.17
CA VAL A 176 2.40 3.78 -14.08
C VAL A 176 1.54 3.93 -15.34
N VAL A 177 0.27 4.30 -15.17
CA VAL A 177 -0.63 4.52 -16.30
C VAL A 177 -0.10 5.65 -17.21
N LEU A 178 0.28 6.78 -16.63
CA LEU A 178 0.74 7.94 -17.41
C LEU A 178 2.07 7.70 -18.13
N GLN A 179 2.95 6.89 -17.56
CA GLN A 179 4.27 6.62 -18.11
C GLN A 179 4.28 5.48 -19.13
N TYR A 180 3.52 4.40 -18.88
CA TYR A 180 3.65 3.16 -19.66
C TYR A 180 2.48 2.88 -20.60
N LEU A 181 1.31 3.50 -20.42
CA LEU A 181 0.18 3.24 -21.32
C LEU A 181 0.37 3.96 -22.67
N PRO A 182 0.38 3.24 -23.81
CA PRO A 182 0.56 3.83 -25.13
C PRO A 182 -0.53 4.85 -25.51
N ALA A 183 -0.17 5.85 -26.31
CA ALA A 183 -1.08 6.94 -26.69
C ALA A 183 -2.31 6.46 -27.51
N ASP A 184 -2.15 5.40 -28.30
CA ASP A 184 -3.19 4.73 -29.11
C ASP A 184 -4.19 3.91 -28.26
N MET A 185 -3.86 3.65 -26.99
CA MET A 185 -4.74 2.95 -26.05
C MET A 185 -5.72 3.89 -25.33
N TYR A 186 -5.63 5.20 -25.52
CA TYR A 186 -6.65 6.15 -25.06
C TYR A 186 -7.79 6.25 -26.09
N ASP A 187 -9.02 6.33 -25.60
CA ASP A 187 -10.21 6.44 -26.45
C ASP A 187 -11.32 7.22 -25.73
N GLU A 188 -11.84 8.26 -26.38
CA GLU A 188 -12.90 9.12 -25.85
C GLU A 188 -14.25 8.40 -25.77
N VAL A 189 -14.60 7.62 -26.79
CA VAL A 189 -15.90 6.91 -26.87
C VAL A 189 -16.05 5.92 -25.72
N SER A 190 -14.94 5.29 -25.31
CA SER A 190 -14.92 4.33 -24.22
C SER A 190 -14.69 4.93 -22.83
N TYR A 191 -14.78 6.26 -22.67
CA TYR A 191 -14.55 6.97 -21.40
C TYR A 191 -13.13 6.73 -20.82
N THR A 192 -12.17 6.59 -21.73
CA THR A 192 -10.76 6.30 -21.45
C THR A 192 -9.85 7.31 -22.16
N SER A 193 -10.33 8.54 -22.37
CA SER A 193 -9.48 9.64 -22.83
C SER A 193 -8.38 9.90 -21.80
N ARG A 194 -7.27 10.51 -22.22
CA ARG A 194 -6.15 10.77 -21.30
C ARG A 194 -6.58 11.55 -20.04
N PRO A 195 -7.38 12.64 -20.12
CA PRO A 195 -7.91 13.32 -18.94
C PRO A 195 -8.80 12.43 -18.06
N ASP A 196 -9.55 11.52 -18.67
CA ASP A 196 -10.49 10.63 -17.98
C ASP A 196 -9.83 9.43 -17.32
N PHE A 197 -8.61 9.11 -17.73
CA PHE A 197 -7.89 7.92 -17.29
C PHE A 197 -6.64 8.22 -16.45
N ALA A 198 -6.13 9.45 -16.51
CA ALA A 198 -4.88 9.87 -15.86
C ALA A 198 -4.82 9.65 -14.34
N THR A 199 -5.94 9.76 -13.64
CA THR A 199 -5.98 9.61 -12.17
C THR A 199 -7.09 8.68 -11.69
N ALA A 200 -6.92 8.08 -10.51
CA ALA A 200 -7.96 7.24 -9.91
C ALA A 200 -9.30 7.98 -9.76
N ARG A 201 -9.22 9.28 -9.42
CA ARG A 201 -10.38 10.18 -9.34
C ARG A 201 -11.01 10.40 -10.72
N ALA A 202 -10.21 10.63 -11.76
CA ALA A 202 -10.71 10.79 -13.12
C ALA A 202 -11.40 9.50 -13.61
N ARG A 203 -10.77 8.33 -13.40
CA ARG A 203 -11.33 7.02 -13.73
C ARG A 203 -12.69 6.81 -13.06
N TYR A 204 -12.81 7.18 -11.79
CA TYR A 204 -14.08 7.15 -11.07
C TYR A 204 -15.13 8.11 -11.65
N GLN A 205 -14.76 9.35 -11.96
CA GLN A 205 -15.67 10.33 -12.58
C GLN A 205 -16.15 9.86 -13.96
N ALA A 206 -15.27 9.29 -14.77
CA ALA A 206 -15.58 8.71 -16.07
C ALA A 206 -16.61 7.58 -15.96
N ARG A 207 -16.44 6.65 -15.01
CA ARG A 207 -17.44 5.59 -14.73
C ARG A 207 -18.78 6.16 -14.28
N ARG A 208 -18.79 7.23 -13.48
CA ARG A 208 -20.04 7.91 -13.09
C ARG A 208 -20.74 8.57 -14.28
N ARG A 209 -20.00 9.15 -15.22
CA ARG A 209 -20.58 9.69 -16.46
C ARG A 209 -21.15 8.57 -17.33
N ALA A 210 -20.39 7.49 -17.56
CA ALA A 210 -20.88 6.31 -18.26
C ALA A 210 -22.17 5.75 -17.63
N ALA A 211 -22.24 5.65 -16.30
CA ALA A 211 -23.44 5.19 -15.61
C ALA A 211 -24.67 6.08 -15.82
N ARG A 212 -24.49 7.38 -16.10
CA ARG A 212 -25.57 8.33 -16.42
C ARG A 212 -25.98 8.27 -17.89
N THR A 213 -25.04 8.00 -18.80
CA THR A 213 -25.29 7.98 -20.25
C THR A 213 -25.79 6.63 -20.74
N ILE A 214 -25.09 5.53 -20.41
CA ILE A 214 -25.38 4.18 -20.94
C ILE A 214 -26.00 3.23 -19.88
N GLY A 215 -26.23 3.74 -18.67
CA GLY A 215 -26.83 3.01 -17.56
C GLY A 215 -25.83 2.24 -16.67
N ARG A 216 -26.23 2.00 -15.42
CA ARG A 216 -25.39 1.34 -14.39
C ARG A 216 -24.89 -0.07 -14.77
N PRO A 217 -25.72 -0.96 -15.37
CA PRO A 217 -25.24 -2.29 -15.76
C PRO A 217 -24.14 -2.21 -16.82
N LYS A 218 -24.33 -1.37 -17.85
CA LYS A 218 -23.37 -1.22 -18.95
C LYS A 218 -22.10 -0.46 -18.52
N ALA A 219 -22.17 0.43 -17.54
CA ALA A 219 -20.99 1.10 -16.95
C ALA A 219 -19.98 0.13 -16.30
N ARG A 220 -20.38 -1.12 -15.99
CA ARG A 220 -19.44 -2.18 -15.59
C ARG A 220 -18.45 -2.54 -16.70
N LEU A 221 -18.84 -2.41 -17.97
CA LEU A 221 -17.94 -2.60 -19.11
C LEU A 221 -16.80 -1.58 -19.09
N VAL A 222 -17.12 -0.30 -18.80
CA VAL A 222 -16.11 0.76 -18.65
C VAL A 222 -15.18 0.47 -17.47
N HIS A 223 -15.71 -0.04 -16.34
CA HIS A 223 -14.85 -0.47 -15.23
C HIS A 223 -13.88 -1.59 -15.63
N ASN A 224 -14.37 -2.61 -16.34
CA ASN A 224 -13.56 -3.72 -16.80
C ASN A 224 -12.49 -3.26 -17.81
N LEU A 225 -12.86 -2.39 -18.76
CA LEU A 225 -11.93 -1.81 -19.72
C LEU A 225 -10.82 -1.03 -19.00
N GLN A 226 -11.20 -0.16 -18.07
CA GLN A 226 -10.24 0.61 -17.28
C GLN A 226 -9.27 -0.30 -16.50
N ARG A 227 -9.77 -1.38 -15.91
CA ARG A 227 -8.93 -2.38 -15.23
C ARG A 227 -7.97 -3.07 -16.20
N THR A 228 -8.44 -3.53 -17.36
CA THR A 228 -7.61 -4.16 -18.39
C THR A 228 -6.50 -3.22 -18.89
N LEU A 229 -6.80 -1.93 -19.08
CA LEU A 229 -5.81 -0.93 -19.47
C LEU A 229 -4.77 -0.67 -18.37
N ILE A 230 -5.17 -0.63 -17.09
CA ILE A 230 -4.24 -0.58 -15.96
C ILE A 230 -3.33 -1.81 -15.97
N GLU A 231 -3.89 -3.02 -16.14
CA GLU A 231 -3.13 -4.27 -16.20
C GLU A 231 -2.10 -4.24 -17.35
N ILE A 232 -2.46 -3.73 -18.54
CA ILE A 232 -1.52 -3.51 -19.65
C ILE A 232 -0.38 -2.59 -19.21
N ALA A 233 -0.68 -1.45 -18.57
CA ALA A 233 0.35 -0.50 -18.14
C ALA A 233 1.33 -1.14 -17.13
N PHE A 234 0.84 -1.95 -16.20
CA PHE A 234 1.69 -2.69 -15.26
C PHE A 234 2.54 -3.76 -15.94
N TRP A 235 2.01 -4.49 -16.92
CA TRP A 235 2.79 -5.45 -17.70
C TRP A 235 3.86 -4.78 -18.56
N LEU A 236 3.56 -3.63 -19.17
CA LEU A 236 4.54 -2.85 -19.92
C LEU A 236 5.63 -2.28 -19.00
N ARG A 237 5.27 -1.83 -17.79
CA ARG A 237 6.25 -1.49 -16.76
C ARG A 237 7.12 -2.68 -16.39
N TYR A 238 6.53 -3.85 -16.18
CA TYR A 238 7.27 -5.07 -15.87
C TYR A 238 8.26 -5.42 -16.99
N ALA A 239 7.81 -5.44 -18.24
CA ALA A 239 8.65 -5.70 -19.41
C ALA A 239 9.82 -4.72 -19.51
N ALA A 240 9.56 -3.42 -19.31
CA ALA A 240 10.60 -2.39 -19.33
C ALA A 240 11.63 -2.58 -18.21
N ARG A 241 11.20 -2.98 -17.00
CA ARG A 241 12.10 -3.21 -15.86
C ARG A 241 12.98 -4.45 -16.04
N GLU A 242 12.40 -5.52 -16.56
CA GLU A 242 13.10 -6.79 -16.81
C GLU A 242 13.80 -6.83 -18.17
N LYS A 243 13.73 -5.72 -18.95
CA LYS A 243 14.29 -5.61 -20.31
C LYS A 243 13.79 -6.71 -21.26
N LEU A 244 12.53 -7.08 -21.10
CA LEU A 244 11.84 -8.07 -21.93
C LEU A 244 11.20 -7.37 -23.12
N ASP A 245 11.09 -8.07 -24.25
CA ASP A 245 10.25 -7.64 -25.35
C ASP A 245 8.78 -7.80 -24.96
N ALA A 246 8.02 -6.70 -24.96
CA ALA A 246 6.59 -6.72 -24.67
C ALA A 246 5.80 -7.56 -25.68
N SER A 247 6.31 -7.75 -26.90
CA SER A 247 5.66 -8.58 -27.92
C SER A 247 5.65 -10.07 -27.57
N THR A 248 6.60 -10.53 -26.76
CA THR A 248 6.75 -11.94 -26.39
C THR A 248 5.91 -12.34 -25.17
N ILE A 249 5.24 -11.39 -24.51
CA ILE A 249 4.43 -11.64 -23.31
C ILE A 249 3.00 -12.06 -23.72
N PRO A 250 2.60 -13.34 -23.52
CA PRO A 250 1.28 -13.83 -23.95
C PRO A 250 0.12 -13.07 -23.30
N GLU A 251 0.29 -12.64 -22.04
CA GLU A 251 -0.70 -11.89 -21.29
C GLU A 251 -1.02 -10.54 -21.96
N LEU A 252 -0.02 -9.85 -22.53
CA LEU A 252 -0.24 -8.58 -23.22
C LEU A 252 -1.08 -8.75 -24.48
N ALA A 253 -0.86 -9.82 -25.25
CA ALA A 253 -1.70 -10.15 -26.40
C ALA A 253 -3.15 -10.43 -25.97
N ARG A 254 -3.34 -11.22 -24.91
CA ARG A 254 -4.66 -11.52 -24.35
C ARG A 254 -5.38 -10.26 -23.88
N LEU A 255 -4.69 -9.36 -23.17
CA LEU A 255 -5.27 -8.12 -22.66
C LEU A 255 -5.64 -7.15 -23.79
N ARG A 256 -4.83 -7.05 -24.85
CA ARG A 256 -5.15 -6.23 -26.03
C ARG A 256 -6.42 -6.72 -26.75
N ASN A 257 -6.58 -8.03 -26.88
CA ASN A 257 -7.82 -8.60 -27.44
C ASN A 257 -9.03 -8.29 -26.54
N ALA A 258 -8.88 -8.39 -25.22
CA ALA A 258 -9.95 -8.04 -24.28
C ALA A 258 -10.32 -6.54 -24.35
N VAL A 259 -9.36 -5.65 -24.57
CA VAL A 259 -9.62 -4.21 -24.83
C VAL A 259 -10.47 -4.04 -26.08
N ALA A 260 -10.12 -4.69 -27.19
CA ALA A 260 -10.89 -4.59 -28.44
C ALA A 260 -12.35 -5.07 -28.26
N GLU A 261 -12.53 -6.21 -27.59
CA GLU A 261 -13.86 -6.76 -27.29
C GLU A 261 -14.69 -5.82 -26.40
N LEU A 262 -14.10 -5.30 -25.32
CA LEU A 262 -14.78 -4.40 -24.39
C LEU A 262 -15.15 -3.07 -25.04
N ARG A 263 -14.27 -2.51 -25.88
CA ARG A 263 -14.57 -1.30 -26.66
C ARG A 263 -15.75 -1.50 -27.61
N GLY A 264 -15.80 -2.63 -28.32
CA GLY A 264 -16.94 -2.97 -29.18
C GLY A 264 -18.27 -2.95 -28.41
N LYS A 265 -18.32 -3.65 -27.26
CA LYS A 265 -19.51 -3.69 -26.40
C LYS A 265 -19.90 -2.31 -25.83
N ILE A 266 -18.94 -1.44 -25.54
CA ILE A 266 -19.20 -0.08 -25.05
C ILE A 266 -19.76 0.80 -26.18
N THR A 267 -19.22 0.69 -27.39
CA THR A 267 -19.73 1.43 -28.55
C THR A 267 -21.17 1.05 -28.87
N GLU A 268 -21.49 -0.24 -28.90
CA GLU A 268 -22.86 -0.75 -29.06
C GLU A 268 -23.79 -0.23 -27.94
N ALA A 269 -23.31 -0.25 -26.69
CA ALA A 269 -24.05 0.25 -25.54
C ALA A 269 -24.40 1.74 -25.65
N SER A 270 -23.47 2.54 -26.19
CA SER A 270 -23.61 3.99 -26.38
C SER A 270 -24.58 4.32 -27.51
N GLN A 271 -24.64 3.51 -28.57
CA GLN A 271 -25.57 3.70 -29.68
C GLN A 271 -27.02 3.38 -29.30
N MET A 272 -27.27 2.38 -28.45
CA MET A 272 -28.62 2.02 -27.99
C MET A 272 -29.20 2.93 -26.89
N GLY A 273 -28.38 3.83 -26.33
CA GLY A 273 -28.78 4.75 -25.26
C GLY A 273 -29.20 6.14 -25.75
N GLN A 274 -29.03 6.42 -27.04
CA GLN A 274 -29.55 7.60 -27.74
C GLN A 274 -30.92 7.28 -28.35
#